data_AF-A0A822IXC1-F1
#
_entry.id   AF-A0A822IXC1-F1
#
_cell.length_a   1.000
_cell.length_b   1.000
_cell.length_c   1.000
_cell.angle_alpha   90.00
_cell.angle_beta   90.00
_cell.angle_gamma   90.00
#
_symmetry.space_group_name_H-M   'P 1'
#
loop_
_entity.id
_entity.type
_entity.pdbx_description
1 polymer ?
#
loop_
_entity_poly.entity_id
_entity_poly.type
_entity_poly.pdbx_seq_one_letter_code
_entity_poly.pdbx_strand_id
1 'polypeptide(L)'
;MSEDGRRINNNFSFWQRWLLVVGVVISVSGIMIVLLSGTPLFDMFNRQIDPVFWGPNTVEDNAKGFQQWIYGVLGATMAGWGVFMTFIAHYSFRNKEKWAWNCMFVGMLVWFVLDTSISIFHKVYFNAVFNTGLLIIAMLPVVLTRKYFIQ
;
A
#
# COMPACT_ATOMS: atom_id res chain seq x y z
N MET A 1 -32.59 -1.17 18.31
CA MET A 1 -31.83 -0.40 17.30
C MET A 1 -32.67 -0.32 16.03
N SER A 2 -32.92 0.90 15.50
CA SER A 2 -33.67 1.11 14.26
C SER A 2 -33.01 0.41 13.07
N GLU A 3 -33.77 0.11 12.00
CA GLU A 3 -33.20 -0.47 10.77
C GLU A 3 -32.08 0.40 10.18
N ASP A 4 -32.26 1.72 10.24
CA ASP A 4 -31.27 2.70 9.79
C ASP A 4 -29.97 2.61 10.62
N GLY A 5 -30.09 2.52 11.95
CA GLY A 5 -28.95 2.30 12.83
C GLY A 5 -28.21 0.98 12.56
N ARG A 6 -28.94 -0.08 12.19
CA ARG A 6 -28.34 -1.35 11.75
C ARG A 6 -27.58 -1.21 10.42
N ARG A 7 -28.16 -0.55 9.42
CA ARG A 7 -27.50 -0.33 8.12
C ARG A 7 -26.23 0.50 8.24
N ILE A 8 -26.27 1.58 9.02
CA ILE A 8 -25.13 2.47 9.27
C ILE A 8 -23.97 1.69 9.91
N ASN A 9 -24.25 0.89 10.94
CA ASN A 9 -23.22 0.10 11.61
C ASN A 9 -22.64 -1.00 10.70
N ASN A 10 -23.49 -1.66 9.91
CA ASN A 10 -23.05 -2.66 8.93
C ASN A 10 -22.12 -2.05 7.88
N ASN A 11 -22.44 -0.87 7.35
CA ASN A 11 -21.60 -0.17 6.38
C ASN A 11 -20.22 0.19 6.96
N PHE A 12 -20.16 0.70 8.20
CA PHE A 12 -18.88 0.99 8.84
C PHE A 12 -18.03 -0.26 9.04
N SER A 13 -18.63 -1.33 9.59
CA SER A 13 -17.91 -2.58 9.85
C SER A 13 -17.38 -3.23 8.56
N PHE A 14 -18.10 -3.12 7.45
CA PHE A 14 -17.61 -3.55 6.14
C PHE A 14 -16.32 -2.83 5.74
N TRP A 15 -16.32 -1.49 5.76
CA TRP A 15 -15.14 -0.69 5.40
C TRP A 15 -13.97 -0.86 6.36
N GLN A 16 -14.25 -1.04 7.66
CA GLN A 16 -13.22 -1.37 8.65
C GLN A 16 -12.57 -2.72 8.36
N ARG A 17 -13.36 -3.77 8.05
CA ARG A 17 -12.83 -5.08 7.66
C ARG A 17 -12.08 -5.03 6.34
N TRP A 18 -12.54 -4.23 5.40
CA TRP A 18 -11.83 -3.97 4.14
C TRP A 18 -10.42 -3.43 4.41
N LEU A 19 -10.28 -2.39 5.25
CA LEU A 19 -8.97 -1.86 5.64
C LEU A 19 -8.08 -2.90 6.32
N LEU A 20 -8.67 -3.74 7.18
CA LEU A 20 -7.95 -4.83 7.82
C LEU A 20 -7.39 -5.80 6.77
N VAL A 21 -8.21 -6.22 5.81
CA VAL A 21 -7.77 -7.10 4.70
C VAL A 21 -6.69 -6.42 3.86
N VAL A 22 -6.84 -5.14 3.53
CA VAL A 22 -5.82 -4.38 2.80
C VAL A 22 -4.49 -4.36 3.55
N GLY A 23 -4.49 -4.09 4.85
CA GLY A 23 -3.28 -4.12 5.67
C GLY A 23 -2.60 -5.49 5.66
N VAL A 24 -3.38 -6.58 5.78
CA VAL A 24 -2.85 -7.95 5.71
C VAL A 24 -2.27 -8.25 4.34
N VAL A 25 -2.97 -7.89 3.27
CA VAL A 25 -2.51 -8.10 1.88
C VAL A 25 -1.22 -7.32 1.63
N ILE A 26 -1.12 -6.07 2.06
CA ILE A 26 0.12 -5.27 1.97
C ILE A 26 1.25 -5.94 2.74
N SER A 27 0.96 -6.45 3.94
CA SER A 27 1.96 -7.12 4.79
C SER A 27 2.54 -8.35 4.09
N VAL A 28 1.66 -9.23 3.61
CA VAL A 28 2.01 -10.45 2.89
C VAL A 28 2.73 -10.12 1.59
N SER A 29 2.28 -9.11 0.86
CA SER A 29 2.94 -8.65 -0.37
C SER A 29 4.36 -8.18 -0.09
N GLY A 30 4.58 -7.39 0.97
CA GLY A 30 5.92 -6.98 1.38
C GLY A 30 6.85 -8.16 1.67
N ILE A 31 6.35 -9.16 2.40
CA ILE A 31 7.09 -10.41 2.68
C ILE A 31 7.41 -11.15 1.38
N MET A 32 6.43 -11.27 0.47
CA MET A 32 6.65 -11.90 -0.84
C MET A 32 7.72 -11.17 -1.65
N ILE A 33 7.74 -9.84 -1.64
CA ILE A 33 8.78 -9.05 -2.32
C ILE A 33 10.17 -9.40 -1.75
N VAL A 34 10.33 -9.45 -0.42
CA VAL A 34 11.60 -9.82 0.23
C VAL A 34 12.09 -11.20 -0.21
N LEU A 35 11.18 -12.18 -0.23
CA LEU A 35 11.53 -13.58 -0.48
C LEU A 35 11.70 -13.89 -1.97
N LEU A 36 11.02 -13.16 -2.84
CA LEU A 36 10.94 -13.45 -4.27
C LEU A 36 11.72 -12.46 -5.13
N SER A 37 12.21 -11.34 -4.58
CA SER A 37 13.05 -10.39 -5.32
C SER A 37 14.28 -11.10 -5.86
N GLY A 38 14.49 -11.05 -7.18
CA GLY A 38 15.59 -11.74 -7.85
C GLY A 38 15.26 -13.15 -8.37
N THR A 39 14.05 -13.64 -8.13
CA THR A 39 13.54 -14.86 -8.78
C THR A 39 12.76 -14.52 -10.05
N PRO A 40 12.55 -15.50 -10.98
CA PRO A 40 11.78 -15.27 -12.20
C PRO A 40 10.33 -14.81 -11.98
N LEU A 41 9.77 -15.04 -10.78
CA LEU A 41 8.44 -14.54 -10.43
C LEU A 41 8.37 -13.02 -10.40
N PHE A 42 9.49 -12.35 -10.12
CA PHE A 42 9.57 -10.89 -10.09
C PHE A 42 9.96 -10.27 -11.44
N ASP A 43 10.28 -11.09 -12.46
CA ASP A 43 10.68 -10.61 -13.78
C ASP A 43 9.58 -9.80 -14.47
N MET A 44 8.31 -10.05 -14.17
CA MET A 44 7.20 -9.26 -14.70
C MET A 44 7.31 -7.79 -14.27
N PHE A 45 7.73 -7.52 -13.03
CA PHE A 45 7.98 -6.16 -12.55
C PHE A 45 9.26 -5.58 -13.16
N ASN A 46 10.33 -6.36 -13.19
CA ASN A 46 11.61 -5.95 -13.79
C ASN A 46 11.45 -5.53 -15.25
N ARG A 47 10.65 -6.24 -16.05
CA ARG A 47 10.39 -5.84 -17.45
C ARG A 47 9.72 -4.47 -17.62
N GLN A 48 9.03 -3.97 -16.61
CA GLN A 48 8.38 -2.64 -16.64
C GLN A 48 9.30 -1.52 -16.13
N ILE A 49 10.24 -1.85 -15.24
CA ILE A 49 11.12 -0.90 -14.58
C ILE A 49 12.47 -0.83 -15.32
N ASP A 50 12.98 -1.98 -15.73
CA ASP A 50 14.35 -2.11 -16.20
C ASP A 50 14.69 -1.32 -17.47
N PRO A 51 13.84 -1.31 -18.50
CA PRO A 51 14.11 -0.55 -19.71
C PRO A 51 14.28 0.96 -19.45
N VAL A 52 13.73 1.48 -18.34
CA VAL A 52 13.83 2.91 -17.99
C VAL A 52 15.23 3.30 -17.50
N PHE A 53 15.91 2.40 -16.78
CA PHE A 53 17.23 2.68 -16.19
C PHE A 53 18.40 2.07 -16.98
N TRP A 54 18.20 0.88 -17.54
CA TRP A 54 19.26 0.11 -18.21
C TRP A 54 19.09 0.05 -19.74
N GLY A 55 17.96 0.52 -20.28
CA GLY A 55 17.68 0.52 -21.71
C GLY A 55 17.56 -0.91 -22.28
N PRO A 56 18.02 -1.16 -23.52
CA PRO A 56 17.99 -2.51 -24.11
C PRO A 56 19.13 -3.41 -23.61
N ASN A 57 20.03 -2.90 -22.76
CA ASN A 57 21.23 -3.62 -22.33
C ASN A 57 20.89 -4.64 -21.24
N THR A 58 21.72 -5.68 -21.15
CA THR A 58 21.67 -6.63 -20.03
C THR A 58 22.08 -5.91 -18.74
N VAL A 59 21.25 -6.02 -17.70
CA VAL A 59 21.58 -5.51 -16.36
C VAL A 59 22.81 -6.26 -15.83
N GLU A 60 23.85 -5.51 -15.46
CA GLU A 60 25.08 -6.06 -14.86
C GLU A 60 24.79 -6.76 -13.52
N ASP A 61 25.58 -7.76 -13.17
CA ASP A 61 25.33 -8.57 -11.96
C ASP A 61 25.38 -7.75 -10.67
N ASN A 62 26.28 -6.76 -10.58
CA ASN A 62 26.33 -5.84 -9.45
C ASN A 62 25.05 -4.98 -9.34
N ALA A 63 24.49 -4.55 -10.49
CA ALA A 63 23.25 -3.78 -10.52
C ALA A 63 22.03 -4.65 -10.15
N LYS A 64 22.01 -5.93 -10.57
CA LYS A 64 20.99 -6.89 -10.12
C LYS A 64 21.05 -7.13 -8.62
N GLY A 65 22.25 -7.30 -8.06
CA GLY A 65 22.43 -7.47 -6.61
C GLY A 65 21.92 -6.26 -5.82
N PHE A 66 22.22 -5.05 -6.30
CA PHE A 66 21.68 -3.82 -5.71
C PHE A 66 20.16 -3.70 -5.84
N GLN A 67 19.60 -4.02 -7.00
CA GLN A 67 18.15 -4.00 -7.24
C GLN A 67 17.41 -4.98 -6.33
N GLN A 68 17.93 -6.21 -6.19
CA GLN A 68 17.40 -7.21 -5.26
C GLN A 68 17.40 -6.69 -3.82
N TRP A 69 18.52 -6.08 -3.38
CA TRP A 69 18.60 -5.48 -2.06
C TRP A 69 17.59 -4.35 -1.86
N ILE A 70 17.45 -3.43 -2.82
CA ILE A 70 16.46 -2.34 -2.75
C ILE A 70 15.03 -2.90 -2.65
N TYR A 71 14.68 -3.89 -3.48
CA TYR A 71 13.36 -4.51 -3.40
C TYR A 71 13.15 -5.22 -2.06
N GLY A 72 14.17 -5.88 -1.52
CA GLY A 72 14.10 -6.46 -0.18
C GLY A 72 13.82 -5.41 0.90
N VAL A 73 14.52 -4.28 0.89
CA VAL A 73 14.28 -3.18 1.85
C VAL A 73 12.88 -2.57 1.68
N LEU A 74 12.43 -2.38 0.44
CA LEU A 74 11.09 -1.91 0.13
C LEU A 74 10.03 -2.89 0.64
N GLY A 75 10.20 -4.19 0.36
CA GLY A 75 9.31 -5.25 0.81
C GLY A 75 9.23 -5.35 2.33
N ALA A 76 10.35 -5.23 3.04
CA ALA A 76 10.38 -5.22 4.50
C ALA A 76 9.63 -4.01 5.08
N THR A 77 9.82 -2.84 4.48
CA THR A 77 9.10 -1.61 4.85
C THR A 77 7.60 -1.77 4.59
N MET A 78 7.23 -2.35 3.42
CA MET A 78 5.85 -2.68 3.05
C MET A 78 5.21 -3.65 4.06
N ALA A 79 5.95 -4.66 4.49
CA ALA A 79 5.50 -5.60 5.51
C ALA A 79 5.20 -4.87 6.84
N GLY A 80 6.13 -4.03 7.30
CA GLY A 80 6.02 -3.29 8.55
C GLY A 80 4.81 -2.35 8.60
N TRP A 81 4.65 -1.46 7.63
CA TRP A 81 3.51 -0.53 7.66
C TRP A 81 2.17 -1.23 7.36
N GLY A 82 2.16 -2.33 6.61
CA GLY A 82 0.97 -3.18 6.45
C GLY A 82 0.50 -3.75 7.79
N VAL A 83 1.43 -4.15 8.66
CA VAL A 83 1.13 -4.58 10.02
C VAL A 83 0.55 -3.41 10.82
N PHE A 84 1.16 -2.22 10.77
CA PHE A 84 0.61 -1.04 11.44
C PHE A 84 -0.81 -0.71 10.98
N MET A 85 -1.06 -0.73 9.66
CA MET A 85 -2.38 -0.53 9.08
C MET A 85 -3.36 -1.57 9.62
N THR A 86 -2.98 -2.84 9.70
CA THR A 86 -3.82 -3.93 10.22
C THR A 86 -4.22 -3.69 11.67
N PHE A 87 -3.26 -3.35 12.53
CA PHE A 87 -3.51 -3.08 13.95
C PHE A 87 -4.36 -1.83 14.15
N ILE A 88 -4.03 -0.72 13.48
CA ILE A 88 -4.82 0.50 13.57
C ILE A 88 -6.25 0.24 13.07
N ALA A 89 -6.42 -0.49 11.96
CA ALA A 89 -7.74 -0.87 11.45
C ALA A 89 -8.53 -1.73 12.45
N HIS A 90 -7.88 -2.69 13.12
CA HIS A 90 -8.53 -3.60 14.06
C HIS A 90 -8.93 -2.94 15.39
N TYR A 91 -8.06 -2.07 15.92
CA TYR A 91 -8.23 -1.45 17.24
C TYR A 91 -8.78 -0.02 17.12
N SER A 92 -7.92 0.98 16.92
CA SER A 92 -8.29 2.39 17.07
C SER A 92 -9.25 2.89 15.99
N PHE A 93 -9.14 2.40 14.76
CA PHE A 93 -10.09 2.72 13.69
C PHE A 93 -11.47 2.13 14.01
N ARG A 94 -11.54 0.88 14.49
CA ARG A 94 -12.79 0.24 14.93
C ARG A 94 -13.46 0.99 16.08
N ASN A 95 -12.65 1.52 17.00
CA ASN A 95 -13.09 2.39 18.10
C ASN A 95 -13.47 3.81 17.67
N LYS A 96 -13.34 4.13 16.37
CA LYS A 96 -13.63 5.45 15.79
C LYS A 96 -12.76 6.57 16.35
N GLU A 97 -11.54 6.25 16.76
CA GLU A 97 -10.60 7.24 17.29
C GLU A 97 -10.12 8.17 16.16
N LYS A 98 -10.31 9.48 16.34
CA LYS A 98 -10.01 10.49 15.31
C LYS A 98 -8.56 10.45 14.81
N TRP A 99 -7.61 10.16 15.69
CA TRP A 99 -6.21 10.05 15.32
C TRP A 99 -5.95 8.89 14.35
N ALA A 100 -6.69 7.78 14.47
CA ALA A 100 -6.53 6.62 13.60
C ALA A 100 -6.95 6.95 12.17
N TRP A 101 -8.04 7.70 12.01
CA TRP A 101 -8.46 8.22 10.70
C TRP A 101 -7.42 9.19 10.12
N ASN A 102 -6.94 10.15 10.91
CA ASN A 102 -5.93 11.10 10.46
C ASN A 102 -4.63 10.38 10.05
N CYS A 103 -4.17 9.41 10.84
CA CYS A 103 -2.97 8.63 10.57
C CYS A 103 -3.09 7.87 9.25
N MET A 104 -4.21 7.18 9.03
CA MET A 104 -4.49 6.47 7.78
C MET A 104 -4.54 7.42 6.58
N PHE A 105 -5.32 8.49 6.68
CA PHE A 105 -5.52 9.44 5.59
C PHE A 105 -4.22 10.17 5.22
N VAL A 106 -3.57 10.79 6.20
CA VAL A 106 -2.34 11.57 5.97
C VAL A 106 -1.18 10.65 5.60
N GLY A 107 -1.02 9.51 6.27
CA GLY A 107 0.06 8.55 5.99
C GLY A 107 0.00 8.03 4.56
N MET A 108 -1.18 7.61 4.09
CA MET A 108 -1.35 7.15 2.71
C MET A 108 -1.14 8.26 1.68
N LEU A 109 -1.57 9.50 1.96
CA LEU A 109 -1.33 10.63 1.06
C LEU A 109 0.16 10.97 0.97
N VAL A 110 0.86 11.01 2.10
CA VAL A 110 2.30 11.28 2.14
C VAL A 110 3.06 10.21 1.35
N TRP A 111 2.79 8.93 1.61
CA TRP A 111 3.38 7.83 0.85
C TRP A 111 3.11 7.98 -0.66
N PHE A 112 1.84 8.15 -1.04
CA PHE A 112 1.46 8.21 -2.45
C PHE A 112 2.11 9.39 -3.18
N VAL A 113 2.08 10.58 -2.58
CA VAL A 113 2.66 11.78 -3.19
C VAL A 113 4.16 11.60 -3.39
N LEU A 114 4.89 11.16 -2.37
CA LEU A 114 6.34 11.01 -2.46
C LEU A 114 6.74 9.92 -3.48
N ASP A 115 6.17 8.72 -3.36
CA ASP A 115 6.53 7.57 -4.19
C ASP A 115 6.15 7.79 -5.66
N THR A 116 4.94 8.29 -5.90
CA THR A 116 4.44 8.54 -7.27
C THR A 116 5.18 9.71 -7.93
N SER A 117 5.53 10.77 -7.17
CA SER A 117 6.30 11.89 -7.73
C SER A 117 7.69 11.43 -8.19
N ILE A 118 8.38 10.63 -7.37
CA ILE A 118 9.69 10.07 -7.73
C ILE A 118 9.57 9.13 -8.94
N SER A 119 8.51 8.32 -8.98
CA SER A 119 8.25 7.40 -10.11
C SER A 119 8.03 8.14 -11.42
N ILE A 120 7.22 9.21 -11.40
CA ILE A 120 6.97 10.05 -12.58
C ILE A 120 8.24 10.77 -13.00
N PHE A 121 9.02 11.31 -12.05
CA PHE A 121 10.28 11.99 -12.33
C PHE A 121 11.28 11.07 -13.05
N HIS A 122 11.40 9.81 -12.63
CA HIS A 122 12.24 8.81 -13.29
C HIS A 122 11.57 8.13 -14.49
N LYS A 123 10.34 8.51 -14.87
CA LYS A 123 9.56 7.93 -15.98
C LYS A 123 9.15 6.46 -15.79
N VAL A 124 9.08 5.99 -14.55
CA VAL A 124 8.57 4.66 -14.19
C VAL A 124 7.04 4.71 -14.06
N TYR A 125 6.34 4.93 -15.18
CA TYR A 125 4.89 5.16 -15.17
C TYR A 125 4.08 3.95 -14.69
N PHE A 126 4.58 2.74 -14.91
CA PHE A 126 3.96 1.52 -14.40
C PHE A 126 3.77 1.59 -12.87
N ASN A 127 4.79 2.07 -12.13
CA ASN A 127 4.70 2.21 -10.68
C ASN A 127 3.68 3.28 -10.27
N ALA A 128 3.63 4.41 -10.98
CA ALA A 128 2.63 5.46 -10.72
C ALA A 128 1.19 4.96 -10.90
N VAL A 129 0.92 4.16 -11.93
CA VAL A 129 -0.40 3.54 -12.17
C VAL A 129 -0.72 2.52 -11.08
N PHE A 130 0.24 1.66 -10.75
CA PHE A 130 0.09 0.65 -9.69
C PHE A 130 -0.24 1.30 -8.33
N ASN A 131 0.52 2.33 -7.94
CA ASN A 131 0.30 3.08 -6.71
C ASN A 131 -1.06 3.78 -6.68
N THR A 132 -1.53 4.28 -7.83
CA THR A 132 -2.85 4.91 -7.92
C THR A 132 -3.96 3.90 -7.64
N GLY A 133 -3.85 2.69 -8.19
CA GLY A 133 -4.77 1.60 -7.88
C GLY A 133 -4.75 1.23 -6.40
N LEU A 134 -3.55 1.08 -5.81
CA LEU A 134 -3.39 0.76 -4.39
C LEU A 134 -3.97 1.85 -3.48
N LEU A 135 -3.73 3.13 -3.81
CA LEU A 135 -4.31 4.26 -3.10
C LEU A 135 -5.84 4.21 -3.14
N ILE A 136 -6.45 3.99 -4.31
CA ILE A 136 -7.91 3.93 -4.43
C ILE A 136 -8.49 2.82 -3.52
N ILE A 137 -7.90 1.62 -3.57
CA ILE A 137 -8.33 0.46 -2.77
C ILE A 137 -8.23 0.76 -1.27
N ALA A 138 -7.15 1.39 -0.82
CA ALA A 138 -6.90 1.65 0.60
C ALA A 138 -7.61 2.93 1.11
N MET A 139 -7.77 3.95 0.27
CA MET A 139 -8.32 5.26 0.63
C MET A 139 -9.85 5.29 0.59
N LEU A 140 -10.49 4.49 -0.27
CA LEU A 140 -11.95 4.34 -0.34
C LEU A 140 -12.62 4.17 1.04
N PRO A 141 -12.26 3.15 1.85
CA PRO A 141 -12.85 2.97 3.17
C PRO A 141 -12.62 4.17 4.10
N VAL A 142 -11.44 4.81 4.04
CA VAL A 142 -11.11 5.96 4.90
C VAL A 142 -12.00 7.15 4.56
N VAL A 143 -12.15 7.50 3.28
CA VAL A 143 -12.99 8.63 2.86
C VAL A 143 -14.46 8.37 3.16
N LEU A 144 -14.95 7.16 2.84
CA LEU A 144 -16.37 6.81 3.04
C LEU A 144 -16.78 6.68 4.51
N THR A 145 -15.81 6.46 5.42
CA THR A 145 -16.05 6.40 6.86
C THR A 145 -15.73 7.68 7.60
N ARG A 146 -15.25 8.75 6.94
CA ARG A 146 -14.87 10.02 7.58
C ARG A 146 -15.90 10.54 8.58
N LYS A 147 -17.20 10.46 8.24
CA LYS A 147 -18.31 10.94 9.09
C LYS A 147 -18.37 10.29 10.48
N TYR A 148 -17.80 9.10 10.66
CA TYR A 148 -17.79 8.39 11.95
C TYR A 148 -16.73 8.92 12.91
N PHE A 149 -15.83 9.82 12.46
CA PHE A 149 -14.68 10.32 13.21
C PHE A 149 -14.73 11.85 13.46
N ILE A 150 -15.86 12.50 13.15
CA ILE A 150 -16.04 13.97 13.27
C ILE A 150 -16.57 14.37 14.67
N GLN A 151 -16.77 13.40 15.57
CA GLN A 151 -17.18 13.66 16.95
C GLN A 151 -16.08 14.38 17.75
#